data_AF-A0A7Y2HVR8-F1
#
_entry.id   AF-A0A7Y2HVR8-F1
#
_cell.length_a   1.000
_cell.length_b   1.000
_cell.length_c   1.000
_cell.angle_alpha   90.00
_cell.angle_beta   90.00
_cell.angle_gamma   90.00
#
_symmetry.space_group_name_H-M   'P 1'
#
loop_
_entity.id
_entity.type
_entity.pdbx_description
1 polymer ?
#
loop_
_entity_poly.entity_id
_entity_poly.type
_entity_poly.pdbx_seq_one_letter_code
_entity_poly.pdbx_strand_id
1 'polypeptide(L)'
;MIFNSARFPHLRPRLPALLLCIAVLFASPAMPGMPSELEQQRQLFTQVIEVAERGDWSAFRKLPAADQQRLRQYVLWPDLRAAYLQKRLANVPVADIEAFLDQHGSLR
;
A
#
# COMPACT_ATOMS: atom_id res chain seq x y z
N MET A 1 -20.53 -58.93 -42.43
CA MET A 1 -20.36 -57.89 -41.39
C MET A 1 -18.86 -57.78 -41.09
N ILE A 2 -18.15 -56.76 -41.60
CA ILE A 2 -17.82 -55.46 -40.93
C ILE A 2 -16.75 -55.70 -39.84
N PHE A 3 -15.55 -55.12 -39.73
CA PHE A 3 -14.80 -53.97 -40.28
C PHE A 3 -13.28 -54.23 -40.00
N ASN A 4 -12.37 -54.05 -40.95
CA ASN A 4 -11.38 -52.95 -41.04
C ASN A 4 -10.85 -52.32 -39.72
N SER A 5 -9.53 -52.38 -39.50
CA SER A 5 -8.67 -51.33 -38.89
C SER A 5 -7.20 -51.79 -38.94
N ALA A 6 -6.42 -51.33 -39.91
CA ALA A 6 -5.63 -50.08 -39.90
C ALA A 6 -4.29 -50.22 -39.14
N ARG A 7 -3.25 -50.45 -39.95
CA ARG A 7 -1.83 -50.34 -39.64
C ARG A 7 -1.53 -48.87 -39.31
N PHE A 8 -1.08 -48.55 -38.09
CA PHE A 8 -0.64 -47.20 -37.74
C PHE A 8 0.90 -47.12 -37.79
N PRO A 9 1.48 -46.44 -38.79
CA PRO A 9 2.91 -46.15 -38.83
C PRO A 9 3.24 -44.92 -37.99
N HIS A 10 4.39 -45.02 -37.32
CA HIS A 10 5.34 -43.95 -36.97
C HIS A 10 4.78 -42.55 -36.65
N LEU A 11 4.65 -42.22 -35.37
CA LEU A 11 4.79 -40.82 -34.93
C LEU A 11 5.64 -40.76 -33.67
N ARG A 12 6.94 -40.49 -33.87
CA ARG A 12 7.81 -39.97 -32.81
C ARG A 12 7.27 -38.58 -32.42
N PRO A 13 6.81 -38.37 -31.17
CA PRO A 13 6.36 -37.05 -30.76
C PRO A 13 7.58 -36.12 -30.70
N ARG A 14 7.53 -35.04 -31.48
CA ARG A 14 8.47 -33.91 -31.42
C ARG A 14 8.27 -33.17 -30.09
N LEU A 15 8.86 -33.72 -29.03
CA LEU A 15 8.91 -33.16 -27.68
C LEU A 15 9.51 -31.74 -27.53
N PRO A 16 10.42 -31.22 -28.40
CA PRO A 16 11.04 -29.93 -28.08
C PRO A 16 10.18 -28.70 -28.43
N ALA A 17 9.11 -28.84 -29.22
CA ALA A 17 8.30 -27.70 -29.64
C ALA A 17 7.30 -27.23 -28.57
N LEU A 18 6.85 -28.12 -27.69
CA LEU A 18 5.87 -27.78 -26.66
C LEU A 18 6.49 -26.98 -25.49
N LEU A 19 7.79 -27.19 -25.23
CA LEU A 19 8.53 -26.52 -24.16
C LEU A 19 8.81 -25.04 -24.44
N LEU A 20 8.84 -24.62 -25.71
CA LEU A 20 9.11 -23.23 -26.08
C LEU A 20 7.92 -22.29 -25.80
N CYS A 21 6.68 -22.79 -25.88
CA CYS A 21 5.47 -21.97 -25.70
C CYS A 21 5.19 -21.61 -24.24
N ILE A 22 5.69 -22.39 -23.27
CA ILE A 22 5.43 -22.17 -21.84
C ILE A 22 6.32 -21.04 -21.27
N ALA A 23 7.50 -20.81 -21.85
CA ALA A 23 8.44 -19.79 -21.36
C ALA A 23 7.99 -18.34 -21.64
N VAL A 24 7.11 -18.11 -22.62
CA VAL A 24 6.68 -16.76 -23.01
C VAL A 24 5.58 -16.20 -22.09
N LEU A 25 4.86 -17.05 -21.35
CA LEU A 25 3.74 -16.64 -20.49
C LEU A 25 4.17 -15.95 -19.18
N PHE A 26 5.45 -16.02 -18.81
CA PHE A 26 5.95 -15.42 -17.57
C PHE A 26 6.68 -14.08 -17.75
N ALA A 27 6.81 -13.60 -18.98
CA ALA A 27 7.41 -12.31 -19.28
C ALA A 27 6.36 -11.19 -19.23
N SER A 28 5.66 -11.04 -18.10
CA SER A 28 4.93 -9.79 -17.86
C SER A 28 5.93 -8.74 -17.38
N PRO A 29 6.26 -7.70 -18.18
CA PRO A 29 6.99 -6.57 -17.64
C PRO A 29 6.10 -5.95 -16.56
N ALA A 30 6.55 -6.00 -15.30
CA ALA A 30 5.98 -5.17 -14.26
C ALA A 30 6.27 -3.72 -14.67
N MET A 31 5.32 -3.08 -15.38
CA MET A 31 5.37 -1.65 -15.59
C MET A 31 5.43 -0.99 -14.21
N PRO A 32 6.39 -0.10 -13.93
CA PRO A 32 6.32 0.72 -12.73
C PRO A 32 5.06 1.59 -12.85
N GLY A 33 3.97 1.10 -12.26
CA GLY A 33 2.72 1.85 -12.15
C GLY A 33 2.95 3.03 -11.24
N MET A 34 2.31 4.17 -11.54
CA MET A 34 2.25 5.27 -10.59
C MET A 34 1.76 4.73 -9.24
N PRO A 35 2.40 5.09 -8.11
CA PRO A 35 1.96 4.63 -6.82
C PRO A 35 0.51 5.04 -6.63
N SER A 36 -0.32 4.07 -6.24
CA SER A 36 -1.73 4.33 -5.94
C SER A 36 -1.83 5.40 -4.86
N GLU A 37 -2.95 6.12 -4.81
CA GLU A 37 -3.17 7.17 -3.81
C GLU A 37 -2.93 6.66 -2.37
N LEU A 38 -3.36 5.43 -2.09
CA LEU A 38 -3.15 4.78 -0.80
C LEU A 38 -1.66 4.51 -0.52
N GLU A 39 -0.88 4.14 -1.54
CA GLU A 39 0.56 3.95 -1.39
C GLU A 39 1.27 5.29 -1.11
N GLN A 40 0.85 6.37 -1.76
CA GLN A 40 1.37 7.72 -1.48
C GLN A 40 1.04 8.14 -0.04
N GLN A 41 -0.19 7.92 0.41
CA GLN A 41 -0.60 8.18 1.80
C GLN A 41 0.21 7.36 2.82
N ARG A 42 0.42 6.07 2.56
CA ARG A 42 1.24 5.19 3.40
C ARG A 42 2.68 5.67 3.50
N GLN A 43 3.25 6.11 2.38
CA GLN A 43 4.60 6.66 2.33
C GLN A 43 4.71 7.95 3.14
N LEU A 44 3.76 8.89 2.98
CA LEU A 44 3.72 10.12 3.77
C LEU A 44 3.57 9.83 5.26
N PHE A 45 2.71 8.89 5.64
CA PHE A 45 2.54 8.46 7.03
C PHE A 45 3.86 7.94 7.62
N THR A 46 4.52 7.03 6.90
CA THR A 46 5.79 6.41 7.34
C THR A 46 6.89 7.47 7.52
N GLN A 47 6.91 8.50 6.68
CA GLN A 47 7.90 9.59 6.78
C GLN A 47 7.75 10.44 8.05
N VAL A 48 6.53 10.57 8.60
CA VAL A 48 6.27 11.51 9.70
C VAL A 48 6.03 10.84 11.04
N ILE A 49 5.60 9.58 11.07
CA ILE A 49 5.15 8.90 12.30
C ILE A 49 6.24 8.86 13.37
N GLU A 50 7.47 8.50 13.03
CA GLU A 50 8.56 8.41 14.02
C GLU A 50 8.86 9.76 14.69
N VAL A 51 8.75 10.86 13.95
CA VAL A 51 8.99 12.22 14.47
C VAL A 51 7.81 12.65 15.35
N ALA A 52 6.58 12.34 14.92
CA ALA A 52 5.37 12.61 15.67
C ALA A 52 5.33 11.83 17.00
N GLU A 53 5.75 10.57 17.03
CA GLU A 53 5.87 9.73 18.22
C GLU A 53 6.90 10.22 19.24
N ARG A 54 7.77 11.16 18.85
CA ARG A 54 8.68 11.88 19.75
C ARG A 54 8.09 13.22 20.24
N GLY A 55 6.84 13.53 19.89
CA GLY A 55 6.18 14.77 20.24
C GLY A 55 6.61 15.96 19.38
N ASP A 56 7.23 15.72 18.22
CA ASP A 56 7.58 16.76 17.26
C ASP A 56 6.66 16.71 16.03
N TRP A 57 5.95 17.81 15.78
CA TRP A 57 5.06 17.96 14.63
C TRP A 57 5.73 18.64 13.43
N SER A 58 7.04 18.90 13.50
CA SER A 58 7.78 19.64 12.47
C SER A 58 7.82 18.91 11.13
N ALA A 59 7.94 17.57 11.14
CA ALA A 59 7.96 16.76 9.93
C ALA A 59 6.67 16.95 9.10
N PHE A 60 5.50 16.90 9.76
CA PHE A 60 4.22 17.17 9.11
C PHE A 60 4.14 18.61 8.57
N ARG A 61 4.55 19.61 9.37
CA ARG A 61 4.48 21.03 8.96
C ARG A 61 5.37 21.38 7.76
N LYS A 62 6.45 20.62 7.55
CA LYS A 62 7.38 20.79 6.43
C LYS A 62 6.88 20.16 5.13
N LEU A 63 5.87 19.28 5.20
CA LEU A 63 5.27 18.71 3.99
C LEU A 63 4.59 19.81 3.16
N PRO A 64 4.60 19.69 1.82
CA PRO A 64 3.78 20.52 0.95
C PRO A 64 2.30 20.49 1.37
N ALA A 65 1.57 21.58 1.15
CA ALA A 65 0.16 21.69 1.56
C ALA A 65 -0.73 20.58 0.96
N ALA A 66 -0.44 20.15 -0.28
CA ALA A 66 -1.12 19.05 -0.93
C ALA A 66 -0.89 17.71 -0.20
N ASP A 67 0.34 17.45 0.26
CA ASP A 67 0.69 16.23 0.98
C ASP A 67 0.14 16.23 2.40
N GLN A 68 0.12 17.40 3.07
CA GLN A 68 -0.59 17.55 4.34
C GLN A 68 -2.08 17.21 4.18
N GLN A 69 -2.71 17.67 3.10
CA GLN A 69 -4.11 17.37 2.83
C GLN A 69 -4.34 15.90 2.52
N ARG A 70 -3.49 15.30 1.68
CA ARG A 70 -3.53 13.87 1.37
C ARG A 70 -3.40 13.02 2.63
N LEU A 71 -2.48 13.38 3.52
CA LEU A 71 -2.28 12.67 4.78
C LEU A 71 -3.45 12.86 5.75
N ARG A 72 -4.09 14.03 5.78
CA ARG A 72 -5.33 14.27 6.57
C ARG A 72 -6.51 13.40 6.14
N GLN A 73 -6.53 12.96 4.89
CA GLN A 73 -7.56 12.06 4.35
C GLN A 73 -7.21 10.58 4.57
N TYR A 74 -6.02 10.29 5.08
CA TYR A 74 -5.60 8.92 5.32
C TYR A 74 -6.32 8.32 6.54
N VAL A 75 -6.66 7.03 6.46
CA VAL A 75 -7.41 6.34 7.51
C VAL A 75 -6.70 6.37 8.87
N LEU A 76 -5.36 6.37 8.88
CA LEU A 76 -4.53 6.42 10.09
C LEU A 76 -4.17 7.86 10.53
N TRP A 77 -4.78 8.87 9.93
CA TRP A 77 -4.62 10.26 10.37
C TRP A 77 -4.90 10.47 11.87
N PRO A 78 -5.99 9.90 12.44
CA PRO A 78 -6.29 10.08 13.85
C PRO A 78 -5.22 9.45 14.75
N ASP A 79 -4.68 8.29 14.38
CA ASP A 79 -3.59 7.63 15.11
C ASP A 79 -2.31 8.47 15.13
N LEU A 80 -1.95 9.07 13.99
CA LEU A 80 -0.80 9.98 13.92
C LEU A 80 -0.99 11.18 14.87
N ARG A 81 -2.19 11.76 14.90
CA ARG A 81 -2.53 12.87 15.80
C ARG A 81 -2.51 12.43 17.26
N ALA A 82 -3.07 11.27 17.58
CA ALA A 82 -3.04 10.70 18.92
C ALA A 82 -1.61 10.49 19.42
N ALA A 83 -0.75 9.88 18.60
CA ALA A 83 0.65 9.62 18.94
C ALA A 83 1.41 10.90 19.32
N TYR A 84 1.21 11.98 18.54
CA TYR A 84 1.78 13.29 18.86
C TYR A 84 1.20 13.89 20.14
N LEU A 85 -0.13 13.91 20.28
CA LEU A 85 -0.80 14.52 21.43
C LEU A 85 -0.44 13.81 22.73
N GLN A 86 -0.40 12.47 22.74
CA GLN A 86 0.00 11.67 23.92
C GLN A 86 1.37 12.08 24.46
N LYS A 87 2.34 12.37 23.58
CA LYS A 87 3.69 12.80 24.00
C LYS A 87 3.76 14.25 24.43
N ARG A 88 2.76 15.04 24.03
CA ARG A 88 2.70 16.48 24.27
C ARG A 88 1.60 16.88 25.25
N LEU A 89 0.94 15.93 25.90
CA LEU A 89 -0.15 16.15 26.87
C LEU A 89 0.17 17.24 27.91
N ALA A 90 1.40 17.27 28.42
CA ALA A 90 1.81 18.27 29.42
C ALA A 90 2.00 19.69 28.86
N ASN A 91 2.15 19.84 27.54
CA ASN A 91 2.61 21.06 26.87
C ASN A 91 1.71 21.51 25.71
N VAL A 92 0.54 20.89 25.54
CA VAL A 92 -0.44 21.22 24.50
C VAL A 92 -1.63 21.92 25.16
N PRO A 93 -2.19 22.97 24.53
CA PRO A 93 -3.42 23.61 25.03
C PRO A 93 -4.52 22.58 25.23
N VAL A 94 -5.21 22.65 26.36
CA VAL A 94 -6.33 21.74 26.69
C VAL A 94 -7.38 21.74 25.57
N ALA A 95 -7.65 22.90 24.96
CA ALA A 95 -8.57 23.02 23.83
C ALA A 95 -8.21 22.13 22.62
N ASP A 96 -6.92 21.90 22.34
CA ASP A 96 -6.48 21.03 21.25
C ASP A 96 -6.74 19.55 21.57
N ILE A 97 -6.67 19.19 22.85
CA ILE A 97 -6.97 17.84 23.34
C ILE A 97 -8.48 17.62 23.31
N GLU A 98 -9.27 18.56 23.81
CA GLU A 98 -10.72 18.52 23.79
C GLU A 98 -11.26 18.43 22.35
N ALA A 99 -10.78 19.27 21.43
CA ALA A 99 -11.17 19.22 20.04
C ALA A 99 -10.84 17.86 19.38
N PHE A 100 -9.70 17.27 19.74
CA PHE A 100 -9.35 15.93 19.27
C PHE A 100 -10.30 14.87 19.83
N LEU A 101 -10.62 14.92 21.12
CA LEU A 101 -11.52 13.96 21.77
C LEU A 101 -12.97 14.10 21.29
N ASP A 102 -13.45 15.31 21.02
CA ASP A 102 -14.78 15.54 20.46
C ASP A 102 -14.92 14.89 19.07
N GLN A 103 -13.85 14.95 18.28
CA GLN A 103 -13.85 14.40 16.92
C GLN A 103 -13.56 12.89 16.87
N HIS A 104 -12.79 12.37 17.84
CA HIS A 104 -12.20 11.04 17.77
C HIS A 104 -12.30 10.21 19.07
N GLY A 105 -13.10 10.61 20.05
CA GLY A 105 -13.15 10.00 21.39
C GLY A 105 -13.59 8.53 21.45
N SER A 106 -14.00 7.94 20.33
CA SER A 106 -14.31 6.51 20.19
C SER A 106 -13.15 5.64 19.71
N LEU A 107 -11.99 6.23 19.38
CA LEU A 107 -10.77 5.48 19.05
C LEU A 107 -10.37 4.62 20.25
N ARG A 108 -10.15 3.33 20.02
CA ARG A 108 -9.77 2.33 21.03
C ARG A 108 -8.30 2.00 20.96
#